data_AF-A0A1D8A075-F1
#
_entry.id   AF-A0A1D8A075-F1
#
_cell.length_a   1.000
_cell.length_b   1.000
_cell.length_c   1.000
_cell.angle_alpha   90.00
_cell.angle_beta   90.00
_cell.angle_gamma   90.00
#
_symmetry.space_group_name_H-M   'P 1'
#
loop_
_entity.id
_entity.type
_entity.pdbx_description
1 polymer ?
#
loop_
_entity_poly.entity_id
_entity_poly.type
_entity_poly.pdbx_seq_one_letter_code
_entity_poly.pdbx_strand_id
1 'polypeptide(L)'
;MIDRQKRDEAASLIARFASGEIDSDDLESDWPTSKEDRALEAVGSMLWLHYDDHKPRLAVGKDAANPEELTLFARYQAYLHGDLPYEWPEDSFIRIEGLGALVPLSLGLLRPVDRIIKARNAKIDAAMEQHGDLSVWPFTSRSQWDGEPIAPYVR
;
A
#
# COMPACT_ATOMS: atom_id res chain seq x y z
N MET A 1 4.24 10.46 -14.38
CA MET A 1 3.22 11.32 -15.00
C MET A 1 1.89 11.03 -14.32
N ILE A 2 0.95 11.97 -14.30
CA ILE A 2 -0.32 11.77 -13.61
C ILE A 2 -1.37 11.33 -14.62
N ASP A 3 -2.01 10.20 -14.36
CA ASP A 3 -3.15 9.70 -15.12
C ASP A 3 -4.43 10.06 -14.37
N ARG A 4 -4.93 11.27 -14.62
CA ARG A 4 -6.06 11.85 -13.88
C ARG A 4 -7.30 10.96 -13.93
N GLN A 5 -7.63 10.45 -15.11
CA GLN A 5 -8.79 9.58 -15.29
C GLN A 5 -8.66 8.31 -14.43
N LYS A 6 -7.51 7.64 -14.49
CA LYS A 6 -7.29 6.41 -13.73
C LYS A 6 -7.23 6.66 -12.22
N ARG A 7 -6.71 7.80 -11.78
CA ARG A 7 -6.76 8.17 -10.36
C ARG A 7 -8.17 8.43 -9.86
N ASP A 8 -9.01 9.10 -10.66
CA ASP A 8 -10.40 9.35 -10.29
C ASP A 8 -11.21 8.02 -10.25
N GLU A 9 -10.96 7.11 -11.19
CA GLU A 9 -11.50 5.74 -11.17
C GLU A 9 -11.09 5.02 -9.87
N ALA A 10 -9.79 5.02 -9.52
CA ALA A 10 -9.28 4.39 -8.30
C ALA A 10 -9.90 4.99 -7.03
N ALA A 11 -9.95 6.33 -6.93
CA ALA A 11 -10.55 7.01 -5.78
C ALA A 11 -12.03 6.64 -5.61
N SER A 12 -12.78 6.55 -6.72
CA SER A 12 -14.17 6.12 -6.70
C SER A 12 -14.34 4.67 -6.23
N LEU A 13 -13.44 3.75 -6.62
CA LEU A 13 -13.50 2.37 -6.14
C LEU A 13 -13.23 2.28 -4.63
N ILE A 14 -12.24 3.02 -4.11
CA ILE A 14 -11.98 3.07 -2.67
C ILE A 14 -13.23 3.60 -1.93
N ALA A 15 -13.90 4.62 -2.46
CA ALA A 15 -15.12 5.17 -1.84
C ALA A 15 -16.25 4.14 -1.77
N ARG A 16 -16.48 3.39 -2.85
CA ARG A 16 -17.49 2.31 -2.94
C ARG A 16 -17.16 1.16 -2.01
N PHE A 17 -15.88 0.81 -1.88
CA PHE A 17 -15.43 -0.20 -0.95
C PHE A 17 -15.65 0.25 0.51
N ALA A 18 -15.23 1.47 0.85
CA ALA A 18 -15.36 2.06 2.18
C ALA A 18 -16.84 2.20 2.61
N SER A 19 -17.76 2.41 1.68
CA SER A 19 -19.20 2.44 1.94
C SER A 19 -19.84 1.04 2.05
N GLY A 20 -19.11 -0.01 1.65
CA GLY A 20 -19.62 -1.38 1.57
C GLY A 20 -20.52 -1.66 0.36
N GLU A 21 -20.44 -0.82 -0.68
CA GLU A 21 -21.14 -1.06 -1.95
C GLU A 21 -20.49 -2.19 -2.75
N ILE A 22 -19.17 -2.31 -2.66
CA ILE A 22 -18.37 -3.38 -3.25
C ILE A 22 -17.51 -4.05 -2.18
N ASP A 23 -17.10 -5.29 -2.42
CA ASP A 23 -16.15 -5.99 -1.55
C ASP A 23 -14.69 -5.83 -2.05
N SER A 24 -13.75 -6.47 -1.34
CA SER A 24 -12.33 -6.40 -1.64
C SER A 24 -11.96 -7.06 -2.98
N ASP A 25 -12.71 -8.07 -3.41
CA ASP A 25 -12.44 -8.77 -4.68
C ASP A 25 -12.87 -7.89 -5.86
N ASP A 26 -14.05 -7.27 -5.76
CA ASP A 26 -14.51 -6.28 -6.74
C ASP A 26 -13.51 -5.12 -6.85
N LEU A 27 -13.02 -4.61 -5.70
CA LEU A 27 -12.01 -3.55 -5.65
C LEU A 27 -10.70 -3.95 -6.35
N GLU A 28 -10.20 -5.16 -6.10
CA GLU A 28 -8.97 -5.68 -6.71
C GLU A 28 -9.15 -5.89 -8.22
N SER A 29 -10.24 -6.56 -8.61
CA SER A 29 -10.53 -6.89 -10.00
C SER A 29 -10.66 -5.65 -10.87
N ASP A 30 -11.30 -4.60 -10.36
CA ASP A 30 -11.58 -3.38 -11.12
C ASP A 30 -10.48 -2.32 -10.97
N TRP A 31 -9.41 -2.59 -10.20
CA TRP A 31 -8.37 -1.59 -9.93
C TRP A 31 -7.70 -1.10 -11.23
N PRO A 32 -7.69 0.23 -11.49
CA PRO A 32 -7.13 0.76 -12.72
C PRO A 32 -5.60 0.69 -12.73
N THR A 33 -5.04 0.30 -13.87
CA THR A 33 -3.59 0.28 -14.10
C THR A 33 -3.16 1.38 -15.06
N SER A 34 -2.01 2.00 -14.79
CA SER A 34 -1.34 2.94 -15.72
C SER A 34 0.16 2.73 -15.66
N LYS A 35 0.82 2.65 -16.82
CA LYS A 35 2.29 2.52 -16.90
C LYS A 35 3.01 3.82 -16.58
N GLU A 36 2.30 4.94 -16.65
CA GLU A 36 2.87 6.27 -16.57
C GLU A 36 2.69 6.88 -15.17
N ASP A 37 1.72 6.36 -14.41
CA ASP A 37 1.36 6.80 -13.07
C ASP A 37 1.57 5.74 -12.00
N ARG A 38 2.76 5.78 -11.40
CA ARG A 38 3.21 4.87 -10.34
C ARG A 38 2.37 4.94 -9.08
N ALA A 39 1.58 6.01 -8.87
CA ALA A 39 0.69 6.10 -7.72
C ALA A 39 -0.33 4.96 -7.68
N LEU A 40 -0.80 4.52 -8.84
CA LEU A 40 -1.86 3.50 -8.93
C LEU A 40 -1.35 2.13 -8.48
N GLU A 41 -0.13 1.75 -8.88
CA GLU A 41 0.52 0.52 -8.41
C GLU A 41 0.84 0.62 -6.92
N ALA A 42 1.32 1.78 -6.47
CA ALA A 42 1.68 2.01 -5.08
C ALA A 42 0.50 1.94 -4.12
N VAL A 43 -0.60 2.64 -4.45
CA VAL A 43 -1.83 2.63 -3.66
C VAL A 43 -2.53 1.29 -3.76
N GLY A 44 -2.59 0.68 -4.95
CA GLY A 44 -3.20 -0.65 -5.14
C GLY A 44 -2.48 -1.73 -4.33
N SER A 45 -1.14 -1.79 -4.41
CA SER A 45 -0.35 -2.75 -3.64
C SER A 45 -0.39 -2.48 -2.14
N MET A 46 -0.59 -1.22 -1.71
CA MET A 46 -0.86 -0.92 -0.30
C MET A 46 -2.22 -1.43 0.15
N LEU A 47 -3.28 -1.06 -0.57
CA LEU A 47 -4.64 -1.52 -0.29
C LEU A 47 -4.72 -3.04 -0.17
N TRP A 48 -4.05 -3.75 -1.08
CA TRP A 48 -3.99 -5.21 -1.07
C TRP A 48 -3.46 -5.80 0.25
N LEU A 49 -2.50 -5.15 0.94
CA LEU A 49 -2.02 -5.63 2.24
C LEU A 49 -3.07 -5.53 3.37
N HIS A 50 -4.19 -4.84 3.15
CA HIS A 50 -5.28 -4.70 4.13
C HIS A 50 -6.44 -5.66 3.88
N TYR A 51 -6.40 -6.48 2.84
CA TYR A 51 -7.45 -7.46 2.52
C TYR A 51 -6.89 -8.89 2.60
N ASP A 52 -7.78 -9.87 2.72
CA ASP A 52 -7.43 -11.30 2.76
C ASP A 52 -7.89 -11.93 1.44
N ASP A 53 -6.94 -12.38 0.61
CA ASP A 53 -7.19 -13.03 -0.69
C ASP A 53 -8.13 -14.25 -0.62
N HIS A 54 -8.29 -14.85 0.56
CA HIS A 54 -9.12 -16.03 0.76
C HIS A 54 -10.52 -15.70 1.28
N LYS A 55 -10.79 -14.45 1.64
CA LYS A 55 -12.07 -14.05 2.22
C LYS A 55 -12.42 -12.62 1.79
N PRO A 56 -13.26 -12.48 0.74
CA PRO A 56 -13.79 -11.19 0.34
C PRO A 56 -14.47 -10.54 1.55
N ARG A 57 -14.13 -9.28 1.81
CA ARG A 57 -14.70 -8.53 2.93
C ARG A 57 -15.31 -7.23 2.46
N LEU A 58 -16.36 -6.81 3.14
CA LEU A 58 -16.87 -5.45 3.06
C LEU A 58 -16.14 -4.60 4.09
N ALA A 59 -15.96 -3.30 3.82
CA ALA A 59 -15.47 -2.36 4.84
C ALA A 59 -16.48 -2.08 5.97
N VAL A 60 -17.67 -2.70 5.92
CA VAL A 60 -18.77 -2.53 6.89
C VAL A 60 -19.25 -3.89 7.43
N GLY A 61 -20.01 -3.87 8.53
CA GLY A 61 -20.60 -5.07 9.10
C GLY A 61 -19.64 -5.86 10.00
N LYS A 62 -19.67 -7.19 9.90
CA LYS A 62 -18.96 -8.09 10.83
C LYS A 62 -17.44 -8.04 10.68
N ASP A 63 -16.96 -7.78 9.46
CA ASP A 63 -15.54 -7.67 9.10
C ASP A 63 -15.19 -6.22 8.73
N ALA A 64 -15.89 -5.26 9.37
CA ALA A 64 -15.77 -3.84 9.08
C ALA A 64 -14.33 -3.32 9.25
N ALA A 65 -13.97 -2.38 8.39
CA ALA A 65 -12.74 -1.62 8.54
C ALA A 65 -12.77 -0.86 9.88
N ASN A 66 -11.67 -0.93 10.61
CA ASN A 66 -11.52 -0.17 11.85
C ASN A 66 -11.30 1.33 11.53
N PRO A 67 -11.39 2.24 12.53
CA PRO A 67 -11.22 3.68 12.29
C PRO A 67 -9.87 4.07 11.66
N GLU A 68 -8.79 3.33 11.93
CA GLU A 68 -7.47 3.59 11.36
C GLU A 68 -7.44 3.22 9.87
N GLU A 69 -8.03 2.10 9.48
CA GLU A 69 -8.18 1.69 8.08
C GLU A 69 -9.07 2.66 7.29
N LEU A 70 -10.17 3.13 7.88
CA LEU A 70 -11.02 4.14 7.23
C LEU A 70 -10.28 5.46 7.03
N THR A 71 -9.44 5.86 7.99
CA THR A 71 -8.58 7.04 7.86
C THR A 71 -7.55 6.87 6.74
N LEU A 72 -6.99 5.65 6.62
CA LEU A 72 -6.06 5.27 5.57
C LEU A 72 -6.71 5.34 4.19
N PHE A 73 -7.90 4.76 4.02
CA PHE A 73 -8.66 4.83 2.77
C PHE A 73 -9.05 6.26 2.39
N ALA A 74 -9.44 7.09 3.36
CA ALA A 74 -9.75 8.50 3.12
C ALA A 74 -8.51 9.27 2.62
N ARG A 75 -7.33 8.98 3.19
CA ARG A 75 -6.07 9.59 2.76
C ARG A 75 -5.70 9.17 1.33
N TYR A 76 -5.88 7.90 0.99
CA TYR A 76 -5.60 7.40 -0.36
C TYR A 76 -6.50 8.08 -1.40
N GLN A 77 -7.80 8.20 -1.10
CA GLN A 77 -8.74 8.96 -1.94
C GLN A 77 -8.30 10.41 -2.12
N ALA A 78 -7.93 11.09 -1.03
CA ALA A 78 -7.49 12.48 -1.08
C ALA A 78 -6.22 12.65 -1.94
N TYR A 79 -5.26 11.74 -1.81
CA TYR A 79 -4.05 11.75 -2.65
C TYR A 79 -4.35 11.52 -4.12
N LEU A 80 -5.20 10.54 -4.44
CA LEU A 80 -5.57 10.21 -5.82
C LEU A 80 -6.34 11.35 -6.49
N HIS A 81 -7.25 12.02 -5.76
CA HIS A 81 -7.90 13.23 -6.26
C HIS A 81 -6.95 14.43 -6.44
N GLY A 82 -5.84 14.46 -5.70
CA GLY A 82 -4.84 15.52 -5.81
C GLY A 82 -4.01 15.45 -7.11
N ASP A 83 -3.41 16.59 -7.46
CA ASP A 83 -2.50 16.77 -8.61
C ASP A 83 -1.02 16.56 -8.25
N LEU A 84 -0.73 15.89 -7.13
CA LEU A 84 0.64 15.62 -6.72
C LEU A 84 1.23 14.43 -7.49
N PRO A 85 2.44 14.55 -8.06
CA PRO A 85 3.13 13.41 -8.63
C PRO A 85 3.48 12.40 -7.53
N TYR A 86 3.65 11.13 -7.92
CA TYR A 86 4.18 10.11 -7.00
C TYR A 86 5.69 10.19 -6.94
N GLU A 87 6.21 10.55 -5.77
CA GLU A 87 7.64 10.85 -5.58
C GLU A 87 8.41 9.69 -4.91
N TRP A 88 7.70 8.82 -4.16
CA TRP A 88 8.33 7.74 -3.40
C TRP A 88 9.13 6.76 -4.29
N PRO A 89 10.19 6.17 -3.74
CA PRO A 89 11.09 5.31 -4.51
C PRO A 89 10.46 3.98 -4.91
N GLU A 90 9.57 3.41 -4.10
CA GLU A 90 8.88 2.15 -4.39
C GLU A 90 7.44 2.38 -4.80
N ASP A 91 6.97 1.57 -5.75
CA ASP A 91 5.57 1.48 -6.16
C ASP A 91 4.95 0.13 -5.84
N SER A 92 5.71 -0.84 -5.34
CA SER A 92 5.17 -2.12 -4.87
C SER A 92 5.58 -2.40 -3.44
N PHE A 93 4.59 -2.64 -2.59
CA PHE A 93 4.81 -2.95 -1.18
C PHE A 93 4.74 -4.43 -0.85
N ILE A 94 4.51 -5.28 -1.85
CA ILE A 94 4.54 -6.73 -1.70
C ILE A 94 6.00 -7.15 -1.52
N ARG A 95 6.35 -7.58 -0.31
CA ARG A 95 7.72 -7.94 0.04
C ARG A 95 7.92 -9.43 0.07
N ILE A 96 9.04 -9.87 -0.49
CA ILE A 96 9.55 -11.21 -0.24
C ILE A 96 10.11 -11.20 1.19
N GLU A 97 9.46 -11.94 2.07
CA GLU A 97 9.98 -12.17 3.41
C GLU A 97 11.24 -13.06 3.35
N GLY A 98 12.13 -12.91 4.32
CA GLY A 98 13.32 -13.75 4.40
C GLY A 98 12.95 -15.23 4.49
N LEU A 99 13.92 -16.11 4.25
CA LEU A 99 13.70 -17.56 4.21
C LEU A 99 13.46 -18.16 5.61
N GLY A 100 13.57 -17.37 6.68
CA GLY A 100 13.10 -17.70 8.03
C GLY A 100 13.50 -19.10 8.49
N ALA A 101 12.50 -19.94 8.80
CA ALA A 101 12.68 -21.32 9.25
C ALA A 101 13.28 -22.28 8.20
N LEU A 102 13.30 -21.93 6.91
CA LEU A 102 13.96 -22.73 5.87
C LEU A 102 15.49 -22.66 5.98
N VAL A 103 16.02 -21.59 6.58
CA VAL A 103 17.46 -21.45 6.81
C VAL A 103 18.00 -22.55 7.74
N PRO A 104 17.44 -22.79 8.95
CA PRO A 104 17.88 -23.92 9.77
C PRO A 104 17.50 -25.29 9.17
N LEU A 105 16.36 -25.43 8.48
CA LEU A 105 15.98 -26.69 7.81
C LEU A 105 16.94 -27.10 6.68
N SER A 106 17.51 -26.12 5.98
CA SER A 106 18.54 -26.34 4.95
C SER A 106 19.95 -26.50 5.53
N LEU A 107 20.10 -26.67 6.85
CA LEU A 107 21.39 -26.67 7.56
C LEU A 107 22.24 -25.43 7.24
N GLY A 108 21.59 -24.31 6.96
CA GLY A 108 22.24 -23.04 6.64
C GLY A 108 22.68 -22.86 5.19
N LEU A 109 22.40 -23.81 4.28
CA LEU A 109 22.73 -23.67 2.85
C LEU A 109 22.02 -22.46 2.21
N LEU A 110 20.85 -22.08 2.71
CA LEU A 110 20.09 -20.93 2.22
C LEU A 110 20.49 -19.58 2.85
N ARG A 111 21.45 -19.54 3.78
CA ARG A 111 21.90 -18.29 4.44
C ARG A 111 22.32 -17.18 3.47
N PRO A 112 23.07 -17.44 2.38
CA PRO A 112 23.45 -16.38 1.43
C PRO A 112 22.24 -15.76 0.74
N VAL A 113 21.26 -16.59 0.35
CA VAL A 113 20.02 -16.15 -0.30
C VAL A 113 19.18 -15.32 0.67
N ASP A 114 18.99 -15.80 1.90
CA ASP A 114 18.28 -15.06 2.96
C ASP A 114 18.94 -13.69 3.23
N ARG A 115 20.28 -13.63 3.24
CA ARG A 115 21.01 -12.37 3.42
C ARG A 115 20.78 -11.39 2.27
N ILE A 116 20.73 -11.87 1.03
CA ILE A 116 20.45 -11.03 -0.15
C ILE A 116 19.04 -10.45 -0.07
N ILE A 117 18.04 -11.28 0.26
CA ILE A 117 16.64 -10.83 0.42
C ILE A 117 16.53 -9.76 1.50
N LYS A 118 17.10 -10.02 2.69
CA LYS A 118 17.09 -9.05 3.80
C LYS A 118 17.82 -7.76 3.48
N ALA A 119 18.96 -7.83 2.81
CA ALA A 119 19.72 -6.65 2.39
C ALA A 119 18.93 -5.80 1.36
N ARG A 120 18.18 -6.44 0.45
CA ARG A 120 17.28 -5.74 -0.47
C ARG A 120 16.17 -5.01 0.29
N ASN A 121 15.48 -5.70 1.21
CA ASN A 121 14.39 -5.08 1.99
C ASN A 121 14.89 -3.91 2.83
N ALA A 122 16.04 -4.06 3.52
CA ALA A 122 16.63 -2.97 4.30
C ALA A 122 17.04 -1.76 3.45
N LYS A 123 17.50 -1.99 2.21
CA LYS A 123 17.81 -0.90 1.27
C LYS A 123 16.54 -0.14 0.87
N ILE A 124 15.46 -0.86 0.62
CA ILE A 124 14.16 -0.27 0.33
C ILE A 124 13.67 0.56 1.51
N ASP A 125 13.72 0.00 2.73
CA ASP A 125 13.30 0.70 3.94
C ASP A 125 14.08 1.99 4.15
N ALA A 126 15.41 1.93 4.03
CA ALA A 126 16.25 3.11 4.12
C ALA A 126 15.95 4.16 3.04
N ALA A 127 15.63 3.73 1.80
CA ALA A 127 15.27 4.65 0.73
C ALA A 127 13.93 5.34 0.99
N MET A 128 12.95 4.59 1.52
CA MET A 128 11.65 5.14 1.91
C MET A 128 11.81 6.14 3.06
N GLU A 129 12.50 5.77 4.14
CA GLU A 129 12.73 6.63 5.31
C GLU A 129 13.47 7.94 4.97
N GLN A 130 14.38 7.92 3.99
CA GLN A 130 15.11 9.11 3.55
C GLN A 130 14.27 10.04 2.67
N HIS A 131 13.19 9.54 2.06
CA HIS A 131 12.43 10.27 1.06
C HIS A 131 11.38 11.21 1.67
N GLY A 132 10.70 10.78 2.74
CA GLY A 132 9.62 11.57 3.33
C GLY A 132 9.10 11.00 4.65
N ASP A 133 8.03 11.62 5.16
CA ASP A 133 7.36 11.16 6.37
C ASP A 133 6.40 10.01 6.06
N LEU A 134 6.81 8.78 6.37
CA LEU A 134 6.00 7.57 6.15
C LEU A 134 4.66 7.58 6.89
N SER A 135 4.52 8.36 7.97
CA SER A 135 3.26 8.44 8.72
C SER A 135 2.13 9.13 7.95
N VAL A 136 2.47 9.84 6.87
CA VAL A 136 1.53 10.53 5.98
C VAL A 136 1.55 10.01 4.54
N TRP A 137 2.23 8.88 4.29
CA TRP A 137 2.17 8.20 3.00
C TRP A 137 0.71 8.05 2.53
N PRO A 138 0.37 8.28 1.24
CA PRO A 138 1.24 8.48 0.07
C PRO A 138 1.78 9.89 -0.15
N PHE A 139 1.46 10.85 0.73
CA PHE A 139 2.08 12.17 0.72
C PHE A 139 3.52 12.10 1.23
N THR A 140 4.41 12.99 0.78
CA THR A 140 5.82 13.02 1.22
C THR A 140 6.03 13.83 2.49
N SER A 141 5.12 14.76 2.80
CA SER A 141 5.20 15.60 3.98
C SER A 141 3.83 15.94 4.57
N ARG A 142 3.81 16.31 5.86
CA ARG A 142 2.59 16.75 6.55
C ARG A 142 1.98 18.03 5.96
N SER A 143 2.76 18.88 5.28
CA SER A 143 2.20 20.07 4.65
C SER A 143 1.37 19.75 3.41
N GLN A 144 1.48 18.53 2.88
CA GLN A 144 0.63 18.05 1.80
C GLN A 144 -0.62 17.32 2.32
N TRP A 145 -0.67 16.98 3.62
CA TRP A 145 -1.75 16.24 4.26
C TRP A 145 -2.19 16.91 5.57
N ASP A 146 -3.35 17.56 5.53
CA ASP A 146 -3.92 18.29 6.67
C ASP A 146 -4.65 17.38 7.70
N GLY A 147 -4.59 16.05 7.55
CA GLY A 147 -5.28 15.08 8.41
C GLY A 147 -4.38 14.41 9.46
N GLU A 148 -4.99 13.63 10.37
CA GLU A 148 -4.28 12.92 11.43
C GLU A 148 -3.24 11.91 10.86
N PRO A 149 -2.03 11.81 11.45
CA PRO A 149 -1.01 10.84 11.04
C PRO A 149 -1.42 9.41 11.43
N ILE A 150 -1.10 8.44 10.58
CA ILE A 150 -1.29 7.01 10.90
C ILE A 150 0.04 6.49 11.45
N ALA A 151 -0.01 5.64 12.48
CA ALA A 151 1.19 5.03 13.03
C ALA A 151 1.96 4.33 11.89
N PRO A 152 3.29 4.50 11.79
CA PRO A 152 4.06 3.87 10.73
C PRO A 152 3.85 2.35 10.78
N TYR A 153 3.56 1.75 9.63
CA TYR A 153 3.58 0.30 9.45
C TYR A 153 5.03 -0.18 9.62
N VAL A 154 5.41 -0.48 10.86
CA VAL A 154 6.63 -1.20 11.18
C VAL A 154 6.26 -2.68 11.25
N ARG A 155 6.81 -3.48 10.33
CA ARG A 155 6.80 -4.95 10.44
C ARG A 155 7.70 -5.40 11.59
#